data_AF-A0A7S3SXJ5-F1
#
_entry.id   AF-A0A7S3SXJ5-F1
#
_cell.length_a   1.000
_cell.length_b   1.000
_cell.length_c   1.000
_cell.angle_alpha   90.00
_cell.angle_beta   90.00
_cell.angle_gamma   90.00
#
_symmetry.space_group_name_H-M   'P 1'
#
loop_
_entity.id
_entity.type
_entity.pdbx_description
1 polymer ?
#
loop_
_entity_poly.entity_id
_entity_poly.type
_entity_poly.pdbx_seq_one_letter_code
_entity_poly.pdbx_strand_id
1 'polypeptide(L)'
;RFAPHTFREDKACVAKACSNHGLSLEWAHPDLKNNPQVVRIAVENCGMALAFASEKLRGDKEIVLAAVEESGLSLEFADKKLRCDKDVVLAACGSNGRALMAADAALKKDRDFIVEVMKVNREALDWVDKDIRWDREVIQAACGRKGGSVSPSRRVRSPSPPDRARPITSKRVGGRSL
;
A
#
# COMPACT_ATOMS: atom_id res chain seq x y z
N ARG A 1 -33.80 -3.82 8.00
CA ARG A 1 -34.72 -3.17 8.96
C ARG A 1 -34.19 -1.75 9.15
N PHE A 2 -34.81 -0.75 8.52
CA PHE A 2 -34.32 0.63 8.54
C PHE A 2 -34.66 1.31 9.87
N ALA A 3 -33.70 2.03 10.46
CA ALA A 3 -33.97 2.89 11.60
C ALA A 3 -34.90 4.05 11.17
N PRO A 4 -35.89 4.44 12.00
CA PRO A 4 -36.71 5.63 11.76
C PRO A 4 -35.83 6.88 11.61
N HIS A 5 -36.29 7.88 10.87
CA HIS A 5 -35.56 9.12 10.59
C HIS A 5 -35.11 9.85 11.88
N THR A 6 -35.89 9.76 12.95
CA THR A 6 -35.57 10.33 14.27
C THR A 6 -34.29 9.75 14.90
N PHE A 7 -34.00 8.46 14.71
CA PHE A 7 -32.81 7.82 15.27
C PHE A 7 -31.50 8.22 14.56
N ARG A 8 -31.58 8.79 13.37
CA ARG A 8 -30.41 9.25 12.59
C ARG A 8 -29.90 10.60 13.06
N GLU A 9 -30.70 11.33 13.83
CA GLU A 9 -30.41 12.65 14.39
C GLU A 9 -29.87 12.54 15.83
N ASP A 10 -30.24 11.49 16.56
CA ASP A 10 -29.79 11.26 17.93
C ASP A 10 -28.31 10.87 18.00
N LYS A 11 -27.48 11.83 18.43
CA LYS A 11 -26.03 11.65 18.64
C LYS A 11 -25.70 10.42 19.48
N ALA A 12 -26.45 10.16 20.56
CA ALA A 12 -26.19 9.04 21.46
C ALA A 12 -26.45 7.69 20.77
N CYS A 13 -27.52 7.59 19.99
CA CYS A 13 -27.85 6.39 19.22
C CYS A 13 -26.83 6.14 18.11
N VAL A 14 -26.47 7.19 17.36
CA VAL A 14 -25.47 7.08 16.28
C VAL A 14 -24.08 6.75 16.85
N ALA A 15 -23.67 7.35 17.97
CA ALA A 15 -22.40 7.01 18.62
C ALA A 15 -22.38 5.55 19.09
N LYS A 16 -23.48 5.05 19.68
CA LYS A 16 -23.60 3.64 20.08
C LYS A 16 -23.58 2.70 18.87
N ALA A 17 -24.22 3.09 17.77
CA ALA A 17 -24.20 2.35 16.52
C ALA A 17 -22.80 2.31 15.91
N CYS A 18 -22.08 3.44 15.88
CA CYS A 18 -20.70 3.53 15.41
C CYS A 18 -19.75 2.68 16.25
N SER A 19 -19.98 2.59 17.57
CA SER A 19 -19.22 1.72 18.47
C SER A 19 -19.42 0.22 18.20
N ASN A 20 -20.57 -0.20 17.65
CA ASN A 20 -20.80 -1.61 17.29
C ASN A 20 -20.42 -1.90 15.83
N HIS A 21 -20.66 -0.96 14.93
CA HIS A 21 -20.34 -1.05 13.51
C HIS A 21 -19.92 0.33 12.98
N GLY A 22 -18.62 0.55 12.76
CA GLY A 22 -18.10 1.86 12.34
C GLY A 22 -18.68 2.40 11.02
N LEU A 23 -19.11 1.53 10.11
CA LEU A 23 -19.79 1.91 8.85
C LEU A 23 -21.21 2.46 9.05
N SER A 24 -21.76 2.41 10.27
CA SER A 24 -23.07 3.01 10.60
C SER A 24 -23.13 4.51 10.34
N LEU A 25 -21.96 5.17 10.25
CA LEU A 25 -21.83 6.59 9.91
C LEU A 25 -22.43 6.91 8.53
N GLU A 26 -22.48 5.95 7.60
CA GLU A 26 -23.12 6.11 6.28
C GLU A 26 -24.58 6.60 6.39
N TRP A 27 -25.31 6.09 7.38
CA TRP A 27 -26.74 6.32 7.57
C TRP A 27 -27.04 7.50 8.51
N ALA A 28 -26.01 8.11 9.09
CA ALA A 28 -26.15 9.25 10.00
C ALA A 28 -26.57 10.53 9.26
N HIS A 29 -27.23 11.45 9.98
CA HIS A 29 -27.55 12.78 9.47
C HIS A 29 -26.27 13.53 9.05
N PRO A 30 -26.29 14.36 7.98
CA PRO A 30 -25.13 15.15 7.54
C PRO A 30 -24.49 15.99 8.65
N ASP A 31 -25.27 16.51 9.58
CA ASP A 31 -24.76 17.29 10.71
C ASP A 31 -23.89 16.46 11.65
N LEU A 32 -24.22 15.18 11.83
CA LEU A 32 -23.43 14.24 12.64
C LEU A 32 -22.18 13.78 11.90
N LYS A 33 -22.22 13.68 10.56
CA LYS A 33 -21.04 13.42 9.72
C LYS A 33 -20.02 14.57 9.76
N ASN A 34 -20.46 15.76 10.14
CA ASN A 34 -19.61 16.92 10.39
C ASN A 34 -19.22 17.07 11.87
N ASN A 35 -19.68 16.17 12.75
CA ASN A 35 -19.37 16.22 14.17
C ASN A 35 -18.09 15.42 14.47
N PRO A 36 -17.00 16.06 14.89
CA PRO A 36 -15.72 15.39 15.11
C PRO A 36 -15.80 14.28 16.14
N GLN A 37 -16.61 14.41 17.20
CA GLN A 37 -16.72 13.38 18.25
C GLN A 37 -17.35 12.10 17.73
N VAL A 38 -18.40 12.20 16.91
CA VAL A 38 -19.10 11.02 16.36
C VAL A 38 -18.21 10.34 15.32
N VAL A 39 -17.58 11.13 14.45
CA VAL A 39 -16.64 10.61 13.46
C VAL A 39 -15.46 9.92 14.13
N ARG A 40 -14.88 10.50 15.20
CA ARG A 40 -13.77 9.90 15.93
C ARG A 40 -14.12 8.51 16.48
N ILE A 41 -15.27 8.37 17.14
CA ILE A 41 -15.75 7.07 17.65
C ILE A 41 -15.94 6.07 16.50
N ALA A 42 -16.42 6.55 15.33
CA ALA A 42 -16.60 5.69 14.16
C ALA A 42 -15.26 5.23 13.57
N VAL A 43 -14.26 6.12 13.44
CA VAL A 43 -12.94 5.77 12.89
C VAL A 43 -12.09 4.94 13.85
N GLU A 44 -12.22 5.15 15.16
CA GLU A 44 -11.58 4.30 16.18
C GLU A 44 -12.06 2.84 16.11
N ASN A 45 -13.30 2.61 15.65
CA ASN A 45 -13.84 1.26 15.50
C ASN A 45 -13.69 0.71 14.06
N CYS A 46 -13.60 1.59 13.06
CA CYS A 46 -13.35 1.22 11.67
C CYS A 46 -12.83 2.45 10.90
N GLY A 47 -11.56 2.47 10.57
CA GLY A 47 -10.90 3.58 9.87
C GLY A 47 -11.54 3.89 8.50
N MET A 48 -12.19 2.91 7.87
CA MET A 48 -12.96 3.11 6.63
C MET A 48 -14.17 4.05 6.81
N ALA A 49 -14.62 4.28 8.05
CA ALA A 49 -15.68 5.23 8.36
C ALA A 49 -15.33 6.68 7.94
N LEU A 50 -14.03 6.98 7.81
CA LEU A 50 -13.54 8.28 7.31
C LEU A 50 -14.14 8.65 5.94
N ALA A 51 -14.48 7.64 5.12
CA ALA A 51 -15.15 7.83 3.82
C ALA A 51 -16.48 8.61 3.92
N PHE A 52 -17.19 8.47 5.04
CA PHE A 52 -18.50 9.09 5.26
C PHE A 52 -18.42 10.41 6.04
N ALA A 53 -17.24 10.78 6.52
CA ALA A 53 -17.03 12.04 7.21
C ALA A 53 -17.12 13.23 6.24
N SER A 54 -17.46 14.40 6.76
CA SER A 54 -17.45 15.64 5.98
C SER A 54 -16.05 15.93 5.42
N GLU A 55 -15.96 16.66 4.31
CA GLU A 55 -14.67 17.06 3.71
C GLU A 55 -13.77 17.79 4.71
N LYS A 56 -14.37 18.61 5.58
CA LYS A 56 -13.64 19.33 6.62
C LYS A 56 -12.93 18.40 7.58
N LEU A 57 -13.59 17.32 8.00
CA LEU A 57 -13.02 16.33 8.92
C LEU A 57 -12.05 15.36 8.22
N ARG A 58 -12.22 15.12 6.92
CA ARG A 58 -11.23 14.39 6.10
C ARG A 58 -9.92 15.16 5.92
N GLY A 59 -9.94 16.48 6.12
CA GLY A 59 -8.75 17.32 6.18
C GLY A 59 -8.22 17.55 7.61
N ASP A 60 -8.85 16.95 8.63
CA ASP A 60 -8.40 17.07 10.01
C ASP A 60 -7.34 16.01 10.32
N LYS A 61 -6.12 16.47 10.63
CA LYS A 61 -4.97 15.59 10.88
C LYS A 61 -5.23 14.64 12.04
N GLU A 62 -5.91 15.07 13.11
CA GLU A 62 -6.14 14.21 14.28
C GLU A 62 -7.10 13.05 13.98
N ILE A 63 -8.17 13.32 13.24
CA ILE A 63 -9.16 12.30 12.86
C ILE A 63 -8.57 11.34 11.85
N VAL A 64 -7.83 11.85 10.86
CA VAL A 64 -7.16 11.00 9.87
C VAL A 64 -6.10 10.14 10.53
N LEU A 65 -5.31 10.67 11.48
CA LEU A 65 -4.34 9.87 12.23
C LEU A 65 -5.00 8.71 12.98
N ALA A 66 -6.08 8.97 13.71
CA ALA A 66 -6.83 7.91 14.38
C ALA A 66 -7.37 6.86 13.39
N ALA A 67 -7.84 7.29 12.20
CA ALA A 67 -8.33 6.38 11.17
C ALA A 67 -7.22 5.52 10.55
N VAL A 68 -6.03 6.09 10.28
CA VAL A 68 -4.91 5.36 9.68
C VAL A 68 -4.22 4.43 10.67
N GLU A 69 -4.23 4.79 11.95
CA GLU A 69 -3.76 3.92 13.02
C GLU A 69 -4.60 2.64 13.10
N GLU A 70 -5.94 2.76 13.03
CA GLU A 70 -6.83 1.60 12.98
C GLU A 70 -6.70 0.82 11.67
N SER A 71 -6.78 1.51 10.53
CA SER A 71 -6.66 0.89 9.21
C SER A 71 -5.92 1.83 8.27
N GLY A 72 -4.68 1.47 7.93
CA GLY A 72 -3.84 2.27 7.03
C GLY A 72 -4.48 2.53 5.65
N LEU A 73 -5.43 1.69 5.21
CA LEU A 73 -6.16 1.90 3.96
C LEU A 73 -7.11 3.11 4.00
N SER A 74 -7.48 3.59 5.19
CA SER A 74 -8.33 4.77 5.36
C SER A 74 -7.70 6.06 4.78
N LEU A 75 -6.38 6.08 4.61
CA LEU A 75 -5.65 7.18 3.98
C LEU A 75 -6.19 7.54 2.58
N GLU A 76 -6.80 6.58 1.87
CA GLU A 76 -7.43 6.83 0.56
C GLU A 76 -8.54 7.89 0.63
N PHE A 77 -9.26 7.96 1.75
CA PHE A 77 -10.36 8.89 1.98
C PHE A 77 -9.92 10.22 2.60
N ALA A 78 -8.68 10.32 3.06
CA ALA A 78 -8.14 11.57 3.58
C ALA A 78 -8.02 12.64 2.47
N ASP A 79 -8.03 13.91 2.88
CA ASP A 79 -7.81 15.01 1.95
C ASP A 79 -6.41 14.90 1.30
N LYS A 80 -6.30 15.36 0.05
CA LYS A 80 -5.08 15.31 -0.75
C LYS A 80 -3.88 15.92 -0.03
N LYS A 81 -4.11 16.98 0.76
CA LYS A 81 -3.06 17.63 1.56
C LYS A 81 -2.43 16.68 2.57
N LEU A 82 -3.25 15.88 3.26
CA LEU A 82 -2.78 14.91 4.25
C LEU A 82 -2.18 13.66 3.60
N ARG A 83 -2.62 13.31 2.38
CA ARG A 83 -1.98 12.26 1.56
C ARG A 83 -0.58 12.62 1.06
N CYS A 84 -0.22 13.91 1.13
CA CYS A 84 1.13 14.43 0.90
C CYS A 84 1.92 14.65 2.20
N ASP A 85 1.30 14.47 3.38
CA ASP A 85 1.97 14.63 4.66
C ASP A 85 2.75 13.33 4.99
N LYS A 86 4.06 13.46 5.13
CA LYS A 86 4.97 12.34 5.41
C LYS A 86 4.60 11.64 6.71
N ASP A 87 4.22 12.38 7.76
CA ASP A 87 3.92 11.80 9.07
C ASP A 87 2.68 10.90 9.00
N VAL A 88 1.62 11.39 8.34
CA VAL A 88 0.34 10.68 8.22
C VAL A 88 0.50 9.44 7.36
N VAL A 89 1.23 9.55 6.24
CA VAL A 89 1.49 8.42 5.35
C VAL A 89 2.38 7.39 6.04
N LEU A 90 3.39 7.81 6.81
CA LEU A 90 4.28 6.90 7.55
C LEU A 90 3.52 6.15 8.64
N ALA A 91 2.63 6.81 9.38
CA ALA A 91 1.72 6.16 10.33
C ALA A 91 0.84 5.12 9.63
N ALA A 92 0.23 5.49 8.50
CA ALA A 92 -0.62 4.60 7.71
C ALA A 92 0.14 3.37 7.19
N CYS A 93 1.38 3.56 6.70
CA CYS A 93 2.25 2.47 6.26
C CYS A 93 2.67 1.56 7.42
N GLY A 94 2.81 2.11 8.63
CA GLY A 94 3.05 1.35 9.85
C GLY A 94 1.93 0.36 10.14
N SER A 95 0.68 0.82 10.07
CA SER A 95 -0.48 -0.06 10.26
C SER A 95 -0.70 -1.02 9.09
N ASN A 96 -0.52 -0.56 7.85
CA ASN A 96 -0.68 -1.40 6.66
C ASN A 96 0.22 -0.92 5.51
N GLY A 97 1.17 -1.74 5.08
CA GLY A 97 2.11 -1.37 4.01
C GLY A 97 1.41 -1.03 2.67
N ARG A 98 0.19 -1.55 2.46
CA ARG A 98 -0.63 -1.23 1.30
C ARG A 98 -1.14 0.22 1.30
N ALA A 99 -1.17 0.90 2.45
CA ALA A 99 -1.53 2.32 2.56
C ALA A 99 -0.71 3.23 1.65
N LEU A 100 0.52 2.82 1.31
CA LEU A 100 1.38 3.56 0.39
C LEU A 100 0.69 3.77 -0.96
N MET A 101 -0.22 2.88 -1.39
CA MET A 101 -0.98 3.07 -2.64
C MET A 101 -1.84 4.34 -2.64
N ALA A 102 -2.33 4.75 -1.46
CA ALA A 102 -3.11 5.97 -1.28
C ALA A 102 -2.22 7.22 -1.18
N ALA A 103 -0.93 7.10 -0.89
CA ALA A 103 -0.02 8.25 -0.85
C ALA A 103 0.09 8.95 -2.21
N ASP A 104 0.44 10.23 -2.17
CA ASP A 104 0.70 11.01 -3.39
C ASP A 104 1.88 10.43 -4.19
N ALA A 105 1.85 10.58 -5.51
CA ALA A 105 2.89 10.10 -6.40
C ALA A 105 4.25 10.77 -6.13
N ALA A 106 4.27 12.01 -5.63
CA ALA A 106 5.49 12.70 -5.24
C ALA A 106 6.21 11.97 -4.10
N LEU A 107 5.49 11.52 -3.07
CA LEU A 107 6.05 10.78 -1.94
C LEU A 107 6.50 9.37 -2.33
N LYS A 108 5.78 8.71 -3.25
CA LYS A 108 6.20 7.41 -3.80
C LYS A 108 7.51 7.50 -4.57
N LYS A 109 7.84 8.69 -5.09
CA LYS A 109 9.09 8.99 -5.78
C LYS A 109 10.22 9.45 -4.86
N ASP A 110 9.90 9.78 -3.60
CA ASP A 110 10.86 10.26 -2.63
C ASP A 110 11.60 9.07 -2.00
N ARG A 111 12.88 8.92 -2.36
CA ARG A 111 13.72 7.80 -1.93
C ARG A 111 13.91 7.77 -0.42
N ASP A 112 14.17 8.92 0.19
CA ASP A 112 14.44 9.01 1.64
C ASP A 112 13.19 8.59 2.43
N PHE A 113 12.03 9.05 1.96
CA PHE A 113 10.74 8.66 2.54
C PHE A 113 10.46 7.16 2.40
N ILE A 114 10.71 6.58 1.22
CA ILE A 114 10.54 5.13 1.02
C ILE A 114 11.48 4.33 1.93
N VAL A 115 12.73 4.76 2.11
CA VAL A 115 13.67 4.11 3.04
C VAL A 115 13.16 4.16 4.48
N GLU A 116 12.55 5.26 4.91
CA GLU A 116 11.90 5.35 6.22
C GLU A 116 10.71 4.41 6.34
N VAL A 117 9.83 4.38 5.35
CA VAL A 117 8.68 3.46 5.30
C VAL A 117 9.15 2.00 5.35
N MET A 118 10.24 1.64 4.67
CA MET A 118 10.80 0.28 4.70
C MET A 118 11.33 -0.13 6.08
N LYS A 119 11.80 0.83 6.89
CA LYS A 119 12.21 0.55 8.28
C LYS A 119 11.01 0.20 9.15
N VAL A 120 9.86 0.82 8.89
CA VAL A 120 8.62 0.56 9.64
C VAL A 120 7.94 -0.70 9.13
N ASN A 121 7.64 -0.78 7.83
CA ASN A 121 6.91 -1.89 7.22
C ASN A 121 7.50 -2.31 5.87
N ARG A 122 8.01 -3.55 5.82
CA ARG A 122 8.67 -4.14 4.66
C ARG A 122 7.69 -4.60 3.58
N GLU A 123 6.42 -4.79 3.90
CA GLU A 123 5.38 -5.19 2.95
C GLU A 123 4.97 -4.06 2.01
N ALA A 124 5.33 -2.81 2.34
CA ALA A 124 5.08 -1.67 1.48
C ALA A 124 5.94 -1.69 0.19
N LEU A 125 6.99 -2.53 0.11
CA LEU A 125 7.91 -2.60 -1.04
C LEU A 125 7.19 -2.95 -2.35
N ASP A 126 6.13 -3.77 -2.26
CA ASP A 126 5.35 -4.17 -3.43
C ASP A 126 4.56 -3.02 -4.06
N TRP A 127 4.31 -1.96 -3.28
CA TRP A 127 3.49 -0.81 -3.66
C TRP A 127 4.29 0.45 -3.98
N VAL A 128 5.63 0.39 -3.84
CA VAL A 128 6.55 1.45 -4.27
C VAL A 128 6.58 1.52 -5.81
N ASP A 129 6.88 2.70 -6.34
CA ASP A 129 7.13 2.87 -7.76
C ASP A 129 8.20 1.86 -8.25
N LYS A 130 7.96 1.29 -9.43
CA LYS A 130 8.82 0.24 -10.01
C LYS A 130 10.25 0.73 -10.23
N ASP A 131 10.43 2.02 -10.48
CA ASP A 131 11.74 2.61 -10.74
C ASP A 131 12.61 2.65 -9.47
N ILE A 132 11.99 2.87 -8.31
CA ILE A 132 12.69 3.00 -7.00
C ILE A 132 12.72 1.66 -6.25
N ARG A 133 11.75 0.78 -6.51
CA ARG A 133 11.68 -0.55 -5.90
C ARG A 133 12.98 -1.35 -6.05
N TRP A 134 13.72 -1.16 -7.15
CA TRP A 134 14.97 -1.85 -7.43
C TRP A 134 16.22 -1.08 -6.98
N ASP A 135 16.07 0.08 -6.34
CA ASP A 135 17.21 0.81 -5.80
C ASP A 135 17.88 0.00 -4.68
N ARG A 136 19.22 -0.07 -4.74
CA ARG A 136 20.04 -0.86 -3.83
C ARG A 136 19.78 -0.49 -2.36
N GLU A 137 19.62 0.79 -2.07
CA GLU A 137 19.41 1.30 -0.72
C GLU A 137 18.04 0.90 -0.16
N VAL A 138 16.99 0.95 -0.98
CA VAL A 138 15.63 0.53 -0.62
C VAL A 138 15.57 -0.97 -0.36
N ILE A 139 16.19 -1.77 -1.24
CA ILE A 139 16.30 -3.22 -1.04
C ILE A 139 17.11 -3.54 0.22
N GLN A 140 18.20 -2.83 0.47
CA GLN A 140 19.04 -3.04 1.64
C GLN A 140 18.31 -2.70 2.94
N ALA A 141 17.52 -1.62 2.95
CA ALA A 141 16.67 -1.25 4.07
C ALA A 141 15.60 -2.32 4.34
N ALA A 142 14.96 -2.85 3.30
CA ALA A 142 13.98 -3.94 3.43
C ALA A 142 14.63 -5.27 3.87
N CYS A 143 15.84 -5.57 3.39
CA CYS A 143 16.50 -6.87 3.55
C CYS A 143 17.47 -6.94 4.75
N GLY A 144 17.47 -5.94 5.64
CA GLY A 144 18.33 -5.86 6.83
C GLY A 144 18.16 -7.02 7.83
N ARG A 145 18.83 -8.14 7.54
CA ARG A 145 19.05 -9.40 8.30
C ARG A 145 17.84 -10.33 8.50
N LYS A 146 17.79 -11.39 7.70
CA LYS A 146 18.27 -12.74 8.07
C LYS A 146 18.50 -13.56 6.79
N GLY A 147 19.51 -14.42 6.81
CA GLY A 147 19.78 -15.37 5.73
C GLY A 147 18.51 -16.15 5.41
N GLY A 148 18.05 -16.01 4.18
CA GLY A 148 16.81 -16.61 3.69
C GLY A 148 16.71 -16.30 2.22
N SER A 149 17.45 -17.09 1.43
CA SER A 149 17.25 -17.33 0.00
C SER A 149 16.37 -16.31 -0.74
N VAL A 150 16.98 -15.22 -1.20
CA VAL A 150 16.50 -14.60 -2.42
C VAL A 150 16.87 -15.57 -3.53
N SER A 151 16.03 -16.56 -3.81
CA SER A 151 16.16 -17.34 -5.04
C SER A 151 16.01 -16.34 -6.19
N PRO A 152 17.05 -16.11 -7.01
CA PRO A 152 16.84 -15.43 -8.27
C PRO A 152 16.10 -16.44 -9.13
N SER A 153 14.77 -16.36 -9.14
CA SER A 153 13.92 -17.22 -9.95
C SER A 153 14.36 -17.10 -11.40
N ARG A 154 15.07 -18.15 -11.84
CA ARG A 154 15.43 -18.55 -13.19
C ARG A 154 16.08 -17.46 -14.06
N ARG A 155 17.40 -17.52 -14.03
CA ARG A 155 18.27 -17.65 -15.22
C ARG A 155 17.44 -17.97 -16.47
N VAL A 156 17.38 -17.02 -17.40
CA VAL A 156 16.94 -17.24 -18.78
C VAL A 156 17.82 -18.37 -19.33
N ARG A 157 17.30 -19.61 -19.36
CA ARG A 157 17.88 -20.66 -20.20
C ARG A 157 17.39 -20.35 -21.60
N SER A 158 18.26 -19.75 -22.40
CA SER A 158 18.16 -19.82 -23.85
C SER A 158 17.95 -21.29 -24.25
N PRO A 159 16.94 -21.62 -25.08
CA PRO A 159 16.87 -22.94 -25.68
C PRO A 159 17.99 -23.02 -26.74
N SER A 160 18.95 -23.92 -26.50
CA SER A 160 19.93 -24.33 -27.52
C SER A 160 19.17 -24.89 -28.74
N PRO A 161 19.39 -24.38 -29.97
CA PRO A 161 18.86 -25.05 -31.16
C PRO A 161 19.70 -26.28 -31.52
N PRO A 162 19.08 -27.29 -32.17
CA PRO A 162 19.68 -28.59 -32.41
C PRO A 162 20.74 -28.58 -33.52
N ASP A 163 21.65 -29.54 -33.37
CA ASP A 163 22.76 -29.94 -34.22
C ASP A 163 22.51 -29.75 -35.73
N ARG A 164 23.27 -28.86 -36.37
CA ARG A 164 23.34 -28.74 -37.84
C ARG A 164 24.64 -29.35 -38.33
N ALA A 165 24.51 -30.52 -38.94
CA ALA A 165 25.53 -31.26 -39.65
C ALA A 165 26.45 -30.36 -40.49
N ARG A 166 27.77 -30.56 -40.35
CA ARG A 166 28.77 -29.94 -41.22
C ARG A 166 28.90 -30.73 -42.53
N PRO A 167 29.12 -30.05 -43.66
CA PRO A 167 29.08 -30.66 -44.98
C PRO A 167 30.37 -31.43 -45.30
N ILE A 168 30.17 -32.48 -46.09
CA ILE A 168 31.19 -33.32 -46.72
C ILE A 168 32.06 -32.43 -47.61
N THR A 169 33.36 -32.32 -47.32
CA THR A 169 34.33 -31.81 -48.30
C THR A 169 35.52 -32.76 -48.42
N SER A 170 35.60 -33.33 -49.62
CA SER A 170 36.72 -34.02 -50.24
C SER A 170 38.03 -33.25 -50.06
N LYS A 171 39.07 -33.93 -49.55
CA LYS A 171 40.45 -33.69 -49.97
C LYS A 171 41.19 -35.02 -50.18
N ARG A 172 41.52 -35.20 -51.45
CA ARG A 172 42.43 -36.14 -52.08
C ARG A 172 43.87 -35.92 -51.61
N VAL A 173 44.75 -36.86 -51.99
CA VAL A 173 46.23 -36.84 -51.99
C VAL A 173 46.85 -37.41 -50.70
N GLY A 174 47.71 -38.44 -50.70
CA GLY A 174 48.33 -39.22 -51.77
C GLY A 174 49.58 -39.94 -51.22
N GLY A 175 49.89 -41.12 -51.77
CA GLY A 175 51.19 -41.83 -51.67
C GLY A 175 51.55 -42.42 -50.30
N ARG A 176 52.34 -43.48 -50.15
CA ARG A 176 53.12 -44.41 -51.00
C ARG A 176 53.49 -45.55 -50.01
N SER A 177 53.35 -46.83 -50.34
CA SER A 177 54.47 -47.71 -50.80
C SER A 177 55.61 -47.73 -49.76
N LEU A 178 56.02 -48.83 -49.13
CA LEU A 178 56.17 -50.24 -49.52
C LEU A 178 56.12 -51.13 -48.26
#